data_AF-A0A3M1MKF7-F1
#
_entry.id   AF-A0A3M1MKF7-F1
#
_cell.length_a   1.000
_cell.length_b   1.000
_cell.length_c   1.000
_cell.angle_alpha   90.00
_cell.angle_beta   90.00
_cell.angle_gamma   90.00
#
_symmetry.space_group_name_H-M   'P 1'
#
loop_
_entity.id
_entity.type
_entity.pdbx_description
1 polymer ?
#
loop_
_entity_poly.entity_id
_entity_poly.type
_entity_poly.pdbx_seq_one_letter_code
_entity_poly.pdbx_strand_id
1 'polypeptide(L)'
;MANANNAPVAQGGPSRSLTGAWQWQNLRGAAIWMRRAPKLGVGILIAILASTNGGCSPVESGSADVNAQPTPTVAQRREIRILSWNLGTLPPRGAIELMHYKMPEFDILAVSDVPHDDVLNVAFEFFGRDNSLYSSHEGETDNLILAWSDRFQPRELMELREVDGRPLRADWGQVPIGARLYDTITGCEFIVLHLHCPDDGCFNAAGPLNRWVESQPVPVFVVGTLHANIDVETGQGGAALAQWTGPQANLDWIRPTTLVDSGWDDADGDGVDDASGFVQHVALRSRSNRWTVRCEFVSDIVTRPSRFASVQAPLLTRIEPPSAE
;
A
#
# COMPACT_ATOMS: atom_id res chain seq x y z
N MET A 1 -25.37 -59.02 5.91
CA MET A 1 -26.22 -58.34 6.90
C MET A 1 -25.49 -58.37 8.24
N ALA A 2 -25.26 -57.20 8.84
CA ALA A 2 -25.07 -56.86 10.27
C ALA A 2 -24.28 -57.81 11.22
N ASN A 3 -23.57 -57.39 12.25
CA ASN A 3 -22.89 -56.17 12.71
C ASN A 3 -22.14 -56.57 14.00
N ALA A 4 -21.32 -55.66 14.55
CA ALA A 4 -20.77 -55.60 15.92
C ALA A 4 -19.53 -56.47 16.22
N ASN A 5 -18.32 -55.90 16.30
CA ASN A 5 -17.75 -54.98 17.32
C ASN A 5 -17.43 -55.65 18.66
N ASN A 6 -16.13 -55.73 18.97
CA ASN A 6 -15.58 -55.54 20.32
C ASN A 6 -14.11 -55.14 20.21
N ALA A 7 -13.79 -53.92 20.61
CA ALA A 7 -12.45 -53.44 20.89
C ALA A 7 -12.42 -52.91 22.34
N PRO A 8 -11.32 -53.12 23.10
CA PRO A 8 -11.29 -52.77 24.51
C PRO A 8 -10.85 -51.33 24.76
N VAL A 9 -11.33 -50.87 25.92
CA VAL A 9 -11.18 -49.57 26.58
C VAL A 9 -9.72 -49.27 26.94
N ALA A 10 -9.27 -48.04 26.67
CA ALA A 10 -8.11 -47.43 27.32
C ALA A 10 -8.53 -46.13 28.01
N GLN A 11 -8.11 -46.01 29.27
CA GLN A 11 -8.50 -44.97 30.23
C GLN A 11 -7.76 -43.66 29.99
N GLY A 12 -8.44 -42.56 30.32
CA GLY A 12 -7.99 -41.19 30.12
C GLY A 12 -6.87 -40.72 31.04
N GLY A 13 -6.03 -39.84 30.49
CA GLY A 13 -5.13 -38.95 31.23
C GLY A 13 -5.62 -37.49 31.11
N PRO A 14 -5.35 -36.64 32.12
CA PRO A 14 -5.91 -35.31 32.19
C PRO A 14 -5.25 -34.33 31.22
N SER A 15 -6.09 -33.49 30.61
CA SER A 15 -5.74 -32.31 29.81
C SER A 15 -5.03 -31.26 30.67
N ARG A 16 -3.85 -30.81 30.21
CA ARG A 16 -3.22 -29.58 30.69
C ARG A 16 -3.57 -28.45 29.73
N SER A 17 -4.54 -27.62 30.13
CA SER A 17 -4.80 -26.32 29.55
C SER A 17 -3.74 -25.32 30.02
N LEU A 18 -2.94 -24.77 29.10
CA LEU A 18 -2.09 -23.61 29.35
C LEU A 18 -2.78 -22.36 28.80
N THR A 19 -3.65 -21.75 29.61
CA THR A 19 -4.10 -20.38 29.43
C THR A 19 -3.16 -19.45 30.17
N GLY A 20 -2.22 -18.82 29.46
CA GLY A 20 -1.34 -17.78 29.99
C GLY A 20 -2.02 -16.42 29.88
N ALA A 21 -2.67 -15.99 30.96
CA ALA A 21 -3.15 -14.62 31.13
C ALA A 21 -1.96 -13.71 31.50
N TRP A 22 -1.62 -12.77 30.62
CA TRP A 22 -0.70 -11.67 30.97
C TRP A 22 -1.52 -10.46 31.41
N GLN A 23 -1.55 -10.25 32.73
CA GLN A 23 -2.05 -9.04 33.37
C GLN A 23 -0.97 -7.94 33.27
N TRP A 24 -1.33 -6.80 32.67
CA TRP A 24 -0.61 -5.55 32.86
C TRP A 24 -1.41 -4.64 33.81
N GLN A 25 -0.89 -4.46 35.02
CA GLN A 25 -1.27 -3.38 35.92
C GLN A 25 -0.14 -2.35 35.98
N ASN A 26 -0.57 -1.09 36.13
CA ASN A 26 0.18 0.13 36.45
C ASN A 26 0.79 0.88 35.28
N LEU A 27 0.13 1.97 34.90
CA LEU A 27 0.66 3.34 35.05
C LEU A 27 -0.51 4.33 35.11
N ARG A 28 -0.81 4.81 36.32
CA ARG A 28 -1.60 6.02 36.54
C ARG A 28 -0.62 7.17 36.70
N GLY A 29 -0.81 8.25 35.96
CA GLY A 29 -0.23 9.55 36.32
C GLY A 29 -0.04 10.51 35.15
N ALA A 30 -1.12 11.20 34.77
CA ALA A 30 -1.10 12.64 34.49
C ALA A 30 -2.50 13.05 33.99
N ALA A 31 -3.29 13.64 34.87
CA ALA A 31 -4.42 14.48 34.49
C ALA A 31 -3.89 15.89 34.23
N ILE A 32 -4.38 16.58 33.20
CA ILE A 32 -4.64 18.03 33.19
C ILE A 32 -5.63 18.35 32.04
N TRP A 33 -6.81 18.81 32.45
CA TRP A 33 -7.69 19.82 31.85
C TRP A 33 -7.79 19.99 30.32
N MET A 34 -9.01 19.82 29.79
CA MET A 34 -9.67 20.93 29.09
C MET A 34 -11.20 20.83 29.14
N ARG A 35 -11.80 22.01 29.35
CA ARG A 35 -13.21 22.25 29.61
C ARG A 35 -14.04 22.26 28.33
N ARG A 36 -15.32 21.96 28.52
CA ARG A 36 -16.47 22.19 27.62
C ARG A 36 -16.42 23.54 26.88
N ALA A 37 -16.78 23.51 25.59
CA ALA A 37 -17.42 24.62 24.86
C ALA A 37 -18.20 24.06 23.64
N PRO A 38 -19.19 24.80 23.10
CA PRO A 38 -20.46 24.24 22.63
C PRO A 38 -20.56 23.98 21.11
N LYS A 39 -21.57 23.17 20.77
CA LYS A 39 -22.11 22.98 19.41
C LYS A 39 -22.65 24.30 18.85
N LEU A 40 -22.10 24.75 17.73
CA LEU A 40 -22.70 25.73 16.84
C LEU A 40 -22.66 25.16 15.42
N GLY A 41 -23.84 24.98 14.84
CA GLY A 41 -23.99 24.63 13.44
C GLY A 41 -23.85 25.87 12.56
N VAL A 42 -23.29 25.68 11.37
CA VAL A 42 -23.48 26.54 10.20
C VAL A 42 -23.41 25.63 8.99
N GLY A 43 -24.48 25.60 8.20
CA GLY A 43 -24.52 24.94 6.91
C GLY A 43 -23.77 25.77 5.87
N ILE A 44 -23.08 25.09 4.96
CA ILE A 44 -22.64 25.67 3.70
C ILE A 44 -22.96 24.66 2.59
N LEU A 45 -23.89 25.06 1.73
CA LEU A 45 -24.18 24.45 0.45
C LEU A 45 -23.14 24.97 -0.55
N ILE A 46 -22.27 24.12 -1.07
CA ILE A 46 -21.40 24.46 -2.22
C ILE A 46 -21.90 23.66 -3.42
N ALA A 47 -22.50 24.36 -4.38
CA ALA A 47 -22.66 23.84 -5.72
C ALA A 47 -21.33 24.03 -6.46
N ILE A 48 -20.65 22.93 -6.78
CA ILE A 48 -19.48 22.94 -7.67
C ILE A 48 -19.96 22.50 -9.05
N LEU A 49 -19.90 23.42 -10.01
CA LEU A 49 -19.98 23.10 -11.43
C LEU A 49 -18.71 22.35 -11.81
N ALA A 50 -18.85 21.07 -12.15
CA ALA A 50 -17.77 20.25 -12.67
C ALA A 50 -17.37 20.74 -14.08
N SER A 51 -16.13 21.20 -14.21
CA SER A 51 -15.41 21.17 -15.48
C SER A 51 -14.39 20.05 -15.39
N THR A 52 -14.76 18.88 -15.92
CA THR A 52 -13.89 17.70 -16.01
C THR A 52 -12.97 17.87 -17.21
N ASN A 53 -11.75 18.34 -16.99
CA ASN A 53 -10.62 18.13 -17.91
C ASN A 53 -9.34 18.17 -17.09
N GLY A 54 -8.96 17.03 -16.49
CA GLY A 54 -7.62 16.79 -15.95
C GLY A 54 -6.59 16.66 -17.07
N GLY A 55 -6.51 17.67 -17.94
CA GLY A 55 -5.56 17.73 -19.04
C GLY A 55 -4.18 18.08 -18.52
N CYS A 56 -3.16 17.35 -18.97
CA CYS A 56 -1.77 17.70 -18.75
C CYS A 56 -1.49 19.00 -19.51
N SER A 57 -1.39 20.12 -18.80
CA SER A 57 -1.08 21.41 -19.43
C SER A 57 0.44 21.56 -19.51
N PRO A 58 1.02 21.79 -20.69
CA PRO A 58 2.46 22.05 -20.79
C PRO A 58 2.79 23.37 -20.09
N VAL A 59 3.87 23.37 -19.29
CA VAL A 59 4.39 24.58 -18.65
C VAL A 59 5.25 25.32 -19.68
N GLU A 60 4.81 26.51 -20.08
CA GLU A 60 5.68 27.46 -20.79
C GLU A 60 6.75 27.98 -19.82
N SER A 61 8.01 27.59 -20.06
CA SER A 61 9.16 28.07 -19.30
C SER A 61 9.71 29.35 -19.92
N GLY A 62 9.67 30.44 -19.14
CA GLY A 62 10.24 31.74 -19.50
C GLY A 62 11.73 31.87 -19.12
N SER A 63 12.49 32.33 -20.11
CA SER A 63 13.80 33.01 -20.12
C SER A 63 14.94 32.58 -19.15
N ALA A 64 16.05 32.22 -19.79
CA ALA A 64 17.32 31.74 -19.24
C ALA A 64 18.17 32.79 -18.52
N ASP A 65 18.95 32.31 -17.54
CA ASP A 65 20.27 32.88 -17.19
C ASP A 65 21.28 31.78 -16.78
N VAL A 66 22.33 31.66 -17.60
CA VAL A 66 23.77 31.55 -17.31
C VAL A 66 24.32 30.43 -16.38
N ASN A 67 24.94 29.44 -17.04
CA ASN A 67 26.21 28.78 -16.69
C ASN A 67 26.26 27.76 -15.53
N ALA A 68 25.52 26.65 -15.66
CA ALA A 68 25.79 25.41 -14.93
C ALA A 68 26.43 24.38 -15.87
N GLN A 69 27.47 23.68 -15.39
CA GLN A 69 28.03 22.51 -16.07
C GLN A 69 26.91 21.50 -16.39
N PRO A 70 26.91 20.86 -17.57
CA PRO A 70 25.90 19.88 -17.92
C PRO A 70 26.06 18.65 -17.02
N THR A 71 25.26 18.58 -15.96
CA THR A 71 24.91 17.33 -15.29
C THR A 71 24.40 16.38 -16.37
N PRO A 72 24.83 15.10 -16.41
CA PRO A 72 24.38 14.17 -17.41
C PRO A 72 22.86 14.23 -17.47
N THR A 73 22.35 14.64 -18.63
CA THR A 73 20.94 14.79 -18.91
C THR A 73 20.39 13.37 -18.93
N VAL A 74 19.98 12.86 -17.77
CA VAL A 74 19.12 11.69 -17.69
C VAL A 74 17.96 12.05 -18.60
N ALA A 75 17.85 11.38 -19.74
CA ALA A 75 16.71 11.56 -20.64
C ALA A 75 15.47 11.43 -19.75
N GLN A 76 14.76 12.54 -19.52
CA GLN A 76 13.69 12.63 -18.54
C GLN A 76 12.62 11.61 -18.94
N ARG A 77 12.60 10.48 -18.24
CA ARG A 77 11.71 9.38 -18.58
C ARG A 77 10.30 9.82 -18.25
N ARG A 78 9.40 9.74 -19.23
CA ARG A 78 7.98 10.06 -19.03
C ARG A 78 7.29 9.05 -18.12
N GLU A 79 7.71 7.79 -18.17
CA GLU A 79 7.19 6.73 -17.31
C GLU A 79 7.41 7.08 -15.83
N ILE A 80 6.36 6.94 -15.02
CA ILE A 80 6.37 7.00 -13.56
C ILE A 80 6.45 5.58 -13.02
N ARG A 81 7.27 5.36 -12.00
CA ARG A 81 7.50 4.04 -11.39
C ARG A 81 7.23 4.06 -9.90
N ILE A 82 6.29 3.23 -9.48
CA ILE A 82 5.93 3.05 -8.07
C ILE A 82 6.40 1.67 -7.64
N LEU A 83 7.35 1.61 -6.72
CA LEU A 83 7.69 0.37 -6.02
C LEU A 83 6.84 0.29 -4.77
N SER A 84 6.02 -0.76 -4.66
CA SER A 84 5.24 -1.04 -3.46
C SER A 84 5.66 -2.35 -2.82
N TRP A 85 5.79 -2.38 -1.50
CA TRP A 85 6.31 -3.55 -0.79
C TRP A 85 5.82 -3.61 0.66
N ASN A 86 5.37 -4.78 1.10
CA ASN A 86 5.22 -5.04 2.52
C ASN A 86 6.52 -5.69 3.04
N LEU A 87 7.16 -5.09 4.06
CA LEU A 87 8.36 -5.67 4.66
C LEU A 87 8.04 -6.90 5.53
N GLY A 88 6.84 -6.98 6.09
CA GLY A 88 6.45 -8.00 7.06
C GLY A 88 7.45 -8.08 8.20
N THR A 89 8.13 -9.21 8.33
CA THR A 89 9.15 -9.44 9.36
C THR A 89 10.57 -9.07 8.95
N LEU A 90 10.80 -8.58 7.72
CA LEU A 90 12.12 -8.20 7.24
C LEU A 90 12.62 -6.96 7.98
N PRO A 91 13.78 -7.03 8.68
CA PRO A 91 14.35 -5.84 9.29
C PRO A 91 14.66 -4.77 8.23
N PRO A 92 14.41 -3.49 8.51
CA PRO A 92 14.63 -2.38 7.56
C PRO A 92 16.00 -2.35 6.91
N ARG A 93 17.06 -2.71 7.65
CA ARG A 93 18.41 -2.84 7.09
C ARG A 93 18.51 -3.91 5.98
N GLY A 94 17.88 -5.07 6.18
CA GLY A 94 17.84 -6.12 5.16
C GLY A 94 17.04 -5.68 3.94
N ALA A 95 15.94 -4.96 4.15
CA ALA A 95 15.16 -4.34 3.08
C ALA A 95 16.00 -3.35 2.27
N ILE A 96 16.74 -2.47 2.93
CA ILE A 96 17.67 -1.52 2.32
C ILE A 96 18.73 -2.23 1.47
N GLU A 97 19.40 -3.25 2.03
CA GLU A 97 20.44 -4.00 1.33
C GLU A 97 19.89 -4.70 0.07
N LEU A 98 18.69 -5.30 0.16
CA LEU A 98 18.00 -5.89 -0.99
C LEU A 98 17.61 -4.84 -2.02
N MET A 99 17.13 -3.68 -1.57
CA MET A 99 16.72 -2.61 -2.46
C MET A 99 17.89 -2.09 -3.30
N HIS A 100 19.07 -1.88 -2.69
CA HIS A 100 20.27 -1.47 -3.43
C HIS A 100 20.80 -2.52 -4.39
N TYR A 101 20.69 -3.81 -4.04
CA TYR A 101 21.32 -4.87 -4.83
C TYR A 101 20.46 -5.33 -6.02
N LYS A 102 19.12 -5.35 -5.87
CA LYS A 102 18.23 -6.03 -6.82
C LYS A 102 17.06 -5.20 -7.32
N MET A 103 16.75 -4.05 -6.72
CA MET A 103 15.56 -3.33 -7.15
C MET A 103 15.79 -2.55 -8.43
N PRO A 104 14.82 -2.56 -9.35
CA PRO A 104 14.82 -1.64 -10.47
C PRO A 104 14.71 -0.19 -9.96
N GLU A 105 15.18 0.78 -10.75
CA GLU A 105 14.96 2.19 -10.45
C GLU A 105 13.46 2.51 -10.37
N PHE A 106 13.06 3.24 -9.33
CA PHE A 106 11.69 3.70 -9.09
C PHE A 106 11.68 5.20 -8.71
N ASP A 107 10.53 5.85 -8.89
CA ASP A 107 10.36 7.27 -8.55
C ASP A 107 9.56 7.47 -7.25
N ILE A 108 8.72 6.50 -6.88
CA ILE A 108 7.86 6.51 -5.69
C ILE A 108 8.01 5.17 -4.96
N LEU A 109 8.13 5.24 -3.65
CA LEU A 109 8.22 4.10 -2.74
C LEU A 109 7.00 4.08 -1.83
N ALA A 110 6.26 2.97 -1.81
CA ALA A 110 5.09 2.74 -0.96
C ALA A 110 5.30 1.48 -0.11
N VAL A 111 5.65 1.65 1.17
CA VAL A 111 6.08 0.53 2.01
C VAL A 111 5.21 0.40 3.25
N SER A 112 4.77 -0.83 3.54
CA SER A 112 4.04 -1.17 4.76
C SER A 112 4.89 -2.03 5.69
N ASP A 113 4.43 -2.16 6.94
CA ASP A 113 5.10 -2.86 8.03
C ASP A 113 6.49 -2.34 8.33
N VAL A 114 6.59 -1.00 8.37
CA VAL A 114 7.83 -0.33 8.79
C VAL A 114 7.76 0.04 10.26
N PRO A 115 8.70 -0.46 11.09
CA PRO A 115 8.82 -0.03 12.48
C PRO A 115 8.97 1.49 12.58
N HIS A 116 8.32 2.09 13.57
CA HIS A 116 8.28 3.55 13.73
C HIS A 116 9.68 4.20 13.74
N ASP A 117 10.63 3.60 14.45
CA ASP A 117 11.99 4.11 14.59
C ASP A 117 12.80 4.06 13.28
N ASP A 118 12.34 3.30 12.29
CA ASP A 118 13.04 3.07 11.02
C ASP A 118 12.40 3.77 9.81
N VAL A 119 11.24 4.42 9.98
CA VAL A 119 10.52 5.11 8.90
C VAL A 119 11.42 6.08 8.13
N LEU A 120 12.17 6.92 8.85
CA LEU A 120 13.09 7.88 8.24
C LEU A 120 14.28 7.18 7.57
N ASN A 121 14.82 6.12 8.19
CA ASN A 121 15.98 5.40 7.67
C ASN A 121 15.65 4.78 6.31
N VAL A 122 14.48 4.12 6.19
CA VAL A 122 14.03 3.51 4.94
C VAL A 122 13.88 4.57 3.84
N ALA A 123 13.19 5.68 4.13
CA ALA A 123 12.94 6.71 3.12
C ALA A 123 14.22 7.45 2.68
N PHE A 124 15.05 7.85 3.64
CA PHE A 124 16.27 8.62 3.38
C PHE A 124 17.33 7.84 2.64
N GLU A 125 17.31 6.52 2.71
CA GLU A 125 18.28 5.71 1.98
C GLU A 125 18.11 5.81 0.45
N PHE A 126 16.88 5.92 -0.05
CA PHE A 126 16.60 5.96 -1.49
C PHE A 126 16.51 7.37 -2.04
N PHE A 127 15.93 8.26 -1.25
CA PHE A 127 15.66 9.62 -1.69
C PHE A 127 16.56 10.64 -1.01
N GLY A 128 17.39 10.26 -0.03
CA GLY A 128 18.17 11.23 0.73
C GLY A 128 17.32 12.00 1.75
N ARG A 129 17.99 12.82 2.57
CA ARG A 129 17.39 13.48 3.73
C ARG A 129 16.50 14.68 3.38
N ASP A 130 16.70 15.25 2.21
CA ASP A 130 15.99 16.46 1.77
C ASP A 130 14.70 16.14 1.00
N ASN A 131 14.40 14.85 0.80
CA ASN A 131 13.28 14.42 -0.02
C ASN A 131 11.99 14.22 0.77
N SER A 132 10.90 14.19 0.01
CA SER A 132 9.55 14.25 0.55
C SER A 132 9.08 12.86 0.98
N LEU A 133 8.61 12.80 2.22
CA LEU A 133 8.14 11.60 2.90
C LEU A 133 6.79 11.91 3.55
N TYR A 134 5.88 10.97 3.45
CA TYR A 134 4.67 10.92 4.24
C TYR A 134 4.52 9.55 4.89
N SER A 135 4.26 9.53 6.19
CA SER A 135 4.00 8.30 6.94
C SER A 135 2.68 8.40 7.69
N SER A 136 2.01 7.25 7.88
CA SER A 136 0.82 7.17 8.72
C SER A 136 1.15 7.64 10.14
N HIS A 137 0.27 8.44 10.75
CA HIS A 137 0.45 8.87 12.14
C HIS A 137 -0.25 7.92 13.11
N GLU A 138 -1.08 7.02 12.59
CA GLU A 138 -1.89 6.09 13.37
C GLU A 138 -1.64 4.63 12.96
N GLY A 139 -0.86 3.95 13.79
CA GLY A 139 -0.60 2.52 13.81
C GLY A 139 0.03 2.19 15.16
N GLU A 140 -0.39 1.11 15.83
CA GLU A 140 0.12 0.80 17.18
C GLU A 140 1.55 0.21 17.13
N THR A 141 1.92 -0.46 16.02
CA THR A 141 3.21 -1.15 15.88
C THR A 141 3.95 -0.84 14.58
N ASP A 142 3.21 -0.56 13.50
CA ASP A 142 3.75 -0.52 12.14
C ASP A 142 3.18 0.64 11.34
N ASN A 143 3.99 1.21 10.43
CA ASN A 143 3.63 2.39 9.64
C ASN A 143 3.52 2.07 8.15
N LEU A 144 2.61 2.79 7.48
CA LEU A 144 2.67 3.01 6.04
C LEU A 144 3.63 4.15 5.74
N ILE A 145 4.41 3.98 4.67
CA ILE A 145 5.33 4.98 4.13
C ILE A 145 4.96 5.24 2.68
N LEU A 146 4.92 6.51 2.31
CA LEU A 146 4.93 6.97 0.94
C LEU A 146 6.06 8.00 0.78
N ALA A 147 7.06 7.70 -0.03
CA ALA A 147 8.17 8.59 -0.33
C ALA A 147 8.35 8.72 -1.84
N TRP A 148 8.91 9.84 -2.30
CA TRP A 148 9.05 10.11 -3.73
C TRP A 148 10.28 10.97 -4.04
N SER A 149 10.74 10.88 -5.29
CA SER A 149 11.86 11.65 -5.80
C SER A 149 11.52 13.14 -6.01
N ASP A 150 12.55 13.95 -6.25
CA ASP A 150 12.46 15.38 -6.57
C ASP A 150 11.67 15.70 -7.86
N ARG A 151 11.38 14.67 -8.67
CA ARG A 151 10.47 14.75 -9.81
C ARG A 151 9.07 15.24 -9.44
N PHE A 152 8.58 14.93 -8.25
CA PHE A 152 7.19 15.20 -7.88
C PHE A 152 7.06 16.32 -6.86
N GLN A 153 6.12 17.22 -7.13
CA GLN A 153 5.69 18.23 -6.17
C GLN A 153 4.41 17.76 -5.47
N PRO A 154 4.40 17.62 -4.13
CA PRO A 154 3.17 17.29 -3.42
C PRO A 154 2.19 18.47 -3.48
N ARG A 155 0.95 18.17 -3.87
CA ARG A 155 -0.17 19.12 -3.84
C ARG A 155 -1.04 18.93 -2.61
N GLU A 156 -1.20 17.68 -2.19
CA GLU A 156 -2.04 17.29 -1.07
C GLU A 156 -1.51 15.98 -0.46
N LEU A 157 -1.50 15.91 0.86
CA LEU A 157 -1.20 14.69 1.62
C LEU A 157 -2.48 14.24 2.31
N MET A 158 -2.78 12.95 2.28
CA MET A 158 -4.06 12.39 2.66
C MET A 158 -3.86 11.25 3.66
N GLU A 159 -4.61 11.26 4.76
CA GLU A 159 -4.78 10.09 5.63
C GLU A 159 -6.29 9.84 5.74
N LEU A 160 -6.78 8.85 5.00
CA LEU A 160 -8.21 8.64 4.78
C LEU A 160 -8.83 7.85 5.93
N ARG A 161 -9.17 8.54 7.02
CA ARG A 161 -9.76 7.91 8.23
C ARG A 161 -11.20 7.46 8.02
N GLU A 162 -11.94 8.25 7.26
CA GLU A 162 -13.34 8.01 6.96
C GLU A 162 -13.71 8.51 5.57
N VAL A 163 -14.69 7.87 4.96
CA VAL A 163 -15.34 8.32 3.72
C VAL A 163 -16.85 8.17 3.91
N ASP A 164 -17.60 9.24 3.62
CA ASP A 164 -19.06 9.30 3.83
C ASP A 164 -19.50 8.96 5.26
N GLY A 165 -18.70 9.35 6.26
CA GLY A 165 -18.93 9.04 7.67
C GLY A 165 -18.78 7.55 8.02
N ARG A 166 -18.17 6.75 7.13
CA ARG A 166 -17.80 5.36 7.40
C ARG A 166 -16.30 5.28 7.65
N PRO A 167 -15.87 4.68 8.78
CA PRO A 167 -14.45 4.51 9.04
C PRO A 167 -13.82 3.59 7.99
N LEU A 168 -12.63 3.95 7.53
CA LEU A 168 -11.80 3.14 6.65
C LEU A 168 -10.78 2.31 7.43
N ARG A 169 -10.57 2.63 8.70
CA ARG A 169 -9.80 1.82 9.63
C ARG A 169 -10.61 0.59 10.02
N ALA A 170 -10.11 -0.60 9.67
CA ALA A 170 -10.52 -1.81 10.36
C ALA A 170 -9.92 -1.80 11.77
N ASP A 171 -10.53 -2.48 12.74
CA ASP A 171 -10.09 -2.53 14.14
C ASP A 171 -8.61 -2.98 14.32
N TRP A 172 -7.99 -3.50 13.25
CA TRP A 172 -6.62 -4.04 13.19
C TRP A 172 -5.75 -3.48 12.04
N GLY A 173 -6.23 -2.51 11.25
CA GLY A 173 -5.55 -2.05 10.03
C GLY A 173 -5.00 -0.62 10.09
N GLN A 174 -3.96 -0.35 9.29
CA GLN A 174 -3.44 1.00 9.06
C GLN A 174 -4.43 1.83 8.24
N VAL A 175 -4.49 3.14 8.51
CA VAL A 175 -5.32 4.06 7.73
C VAL A 175 -4.69 4.27 6.35
N PRO A 176 -5.44 4.18 5.23
CA PRO A 176 -4.91 4.47 3.91
C PRO A 176 -4.25 5.85 3.87
N ILE A 177 -3.01 5.91 3.40
CA ILE A 177 -2.29 7.16 3.18
C ILE A 177 -2.16 7.43 1.68
N GLY A 178 -2.15 8.70 1.29
CA GLY A 178 -1.95 9.06 -0.10
C GLY A 178 -1.32 10.42 -0.29
N ALA A 179 -0.85 10.65 -1.51
CA ALA A 179 -0.38 11.94 -1.95
C ALA A 179 -0.93 12.26 -3.34
N ARG A 180 -1.46 13.46 -3.50
CA ARG A 180 -1.68 14.05 -4.83
C ARG A 180 -0.36 14.68 -5.25
N LEU A 181 0.18 14.16 -6.35
CA LEU A 181 1.49 14.54 -6.85
C LEU A 181 1.34 15.23 -8.21
N TYR A 182 2.08 16.30 -8.40
CA TYR A 182 2.31 16.93 -9.69
C TYR A 182 3.65 16.45 -10.25
N ASP A 183 3.62 15.79 -11.41
CA ASP A 183 4.83 15.34 -12.11
C ASP A 183 5.43 16.50 -12.91
N THR A 184 6.61 16.96 -12.49
CA THR A 184 7.30 18.10 -13.14
C THR A 184 7.80 17.77 -14.55
N ILE A 185 7.94 16.49 -14.91
CA ILE A 185 8.38 16.07 -16.25
C ILE A 185 7.21 16.08 -17.24
N THR A 186 6.05 15.56 -16.82
CA THR A 186 4.90 15.38 -17.73
C THR A 186 3.84 16.48 -17.60
N GLY A 187 3.90 17.28 -16.54
CA GLY A 187 2.90 18.32 -16.25
C GLY A 187 1.55 17.77 -15.79
N CYS A 188 1.47 16.46 -15.51
CA CYS A 188 0.24 15.79 -15.11
C CYS A 188 0.13 15.70 -13.58
N GLU A 189 -1.10 15.65 -13.07
CA GLU A 189 -1.38 15.34 -11.66
C GLU A 189 -2.03 13.96 -11.52
N PHE A 190 -1.72 13.29 -10.42
CA PHE A 190 -2.29 11.99 -10.07
C PHE A 190 -2.25 11.81 -8.55
N ILE A 191 -2.97 10.81 -8.06
CA ILE A 191 -2.92 10.39 -6.67
C ILE A 191 -2.32 9.00 -6.59
N VAL A 192 -1.36 8.81 -5.69
CA VAL A 192 -0.95 7.49 -5.21
C VAL A 192 -1.54 7.29 -3.83
N LEU A 193 -2.27 6.20 -3.66
CA LEU A 193 -2.85 5.78 -2.41
C LEU A 193 -2.22 4.45 -1.99
N HIS A 194 -1.61 4.42 -0.82
CA HIS A 194 -1.01 3.23 -0.23
C HIS A 194 -1.93 2.65 0.84
N LEU A 195 -2.16 1.34 0.78
CA LEU A 195 -2.94 0.59 1.76
C LEU A 195 -2.19 -0.63 2.26
N HIS A 196 -2.44 -0.96 3.52
CA HIS A 196 -2.16 -2.28 4.07
C HIS A 196 -3.40 -2.75 4.83
N CYS A 197 -3.97 -3.85 4.36
CA CYS A 197 -5.06 -4.54 5.01
C CYS A 197 -4.57 -5.90 5.51
N PRO A 198 -4.32 -6.06 6.82
CA PRO A 198 -3.77 -7.30 7.34
C PRO A 198 -4.74 -8.49 7.36
N ASP A 199 -6.01 -8.38 6.93
CA ASP A 199 -7.02 -9.46 6.97
C ASP A 199 -8.33 -9.07 6.22
N ASP A 200 -9.42 -9.83 6.45
CA ASP A 200 -10.81 -9.55 6.03
C ASP A 200 -11.33 -8.13 6.40
N GLY A 201 -10.61 -7.35 7.21
CA GLY A 201 -10.92 -5.93 7.46
C GLY A 201 -11.02 -5.10 6.17
N CYS A 202 -10.35 -5.53 5.10
CA CYS A 202 -10.35 -4.87 3.80
C CYS A 202 -11.72 -4.83 3.10
N PHE A 203 -12.61 -5.78 3.42
CA PHE A 203 -13.95 -5.86 2.82
C PHE A 203 -14.80 -4.61 3.09
N ASN A 204 -14.67 -4.02 4.28
CA ASN A 204 -15.47 -2.86 4.69
C ASN A 204 -14.97 -1.54 4.08
N ALA A 205 -13.67 -1.45 3.78
CA ALA A 205 -13.04 -0.26 3.21
C ALA A 205 -13.27 -0.15 1.69
N ALA A 206 -13.43 -1.27 0.99
CA ALA A 206 -13.53 -1.30 -0.48
C ALA A 206 -14.66 -0.42 -1.04
N GLY A 207 -15.87 -0.52 -0.47
CA GLY A 207 -17.03 0.23 -0.95
C GLY A 207 -16.87 1.76 -0.81
N PRO A 208 -16.63 2.29 0.41
CA PRO A 208 -16.37 3.71 0.59
C PRO A 208 -15.17 4.20 -0.22
N LEU A 209 -14.06 3.46 -0.26
CA LEU A 209 -12.88 3.90 -1.00
C LEU A 209 -13.12 3.94 -2.51
N ASN A 210 -13.89 2.99 -3.07
CA ASN A 210 -14.30 3.04 -4.48
C ASN A 210 -15.12 4.30 -4.82
N ARG A 211 -15.99 4.77 -3.91
CA ARG A 211 -16.72 6.03 -4.12
C ARG A 211 -15.82 7.26 -3.99
N TRP A 212 -14.88 7.23 -3.05
CA TRP A 212 -13.89 8.29 -2.92
C TRP A 212 -13.01 8.41 -4.16
N VAL A 213 -12.58 7.28 -4.74
CA VAL A 213 -11.81 7.25 -5.99
C VAL A 213 -12.59 7.90 -7.14
N GLU A 214 -13.90 7.64 -7.23
CA GLU A 214 -14.76 8.23 -8.26
C GLU A 214 -14.88 9.75 -8.16
N SER A 215 -14.84 10.30 -6.95
CA SER A 215 -14.94 11.74 -6.73
C SER A 215 -13.63 12.51 -7.00
N GLN A 216 -12.52 11.80 -7.24
CA GLN A 216 -11.24 12.44 -7.50
C GLN A 216 -11.18 13.03 -8.92
N PRO A 217 -10.71 14.29 -9.08
CA PRO A 217 -10.62 14.94 -10.38
C PRO A 217 -9.40 14.50 -11.21
N VAL A 218 -8.52 13.68 -10.63
CA VAL A 218 -7.28 13.20 -11.22
C VAL A 218 -7.21 11.67 -11.15
N PRO A 219 -6.40 11.02 -12.00
CA PRO A 219 -6.14 9.59 -11.91
C PRO A 219 -5.71 9.15 -10.51
N VAL A 220 -6.26 8.03 -10.02
CA VAL A 220 -5.88 7.43 -8.75
C VAL A 220 -5.24 6.06 -8.99
N PHE A 221 -4.09 5.84 -8.36
CA PHE A 221 -3.42 4.56 -8.32
C PHE A 221 -3.38 4.06 -6.88
N VAL A 222 -3.92 2.88 -6.65
CA VAL A 222 -3.93 2.25 -5.34
C VAL A 222 -2.90 1.13 -5.33
N VAL A 223 -1.98 1.13 -4.37
CA VAL A 223 -0.91 0.13 -4.26
C VAL A 223 -0.80 -0.38 -2.84
N GLY A 224 -0.46 -1.66 -2.68
CA GLY A 224 -0.19 -2.24 -1.37
C GLY A 224 -0.72 -3.64 -1.19
N THR A 225 -0.76 -4.08 0.06
CA THR A 225 -1.19 -5.42 0.44
C THR A 225 -2.67 -5.40 0.80
N LEU A 226 -3.50 -6.05 -0.03
CA LEU A 226 -4.95 -6.14 0.17
C LEU A 226 -5.43 -7.54 0.57
N HIS A 227 -4.50 -8.49 0.76
CA HIS A 227 -4.81 -9.92 0.97
C HIS A 227 -5.82 -10.43 -0.07
N ALA A 228 -5.57 -10.08 -1.34
CA ALA A 228 -6.47 -10.38 -2.44
C ALA A 228 -6.65 -11.89 -2.70
N ASN A 229 -5.75 -12.72 -2.17
CA ASN A 229 -5.71 -14.18 -2.29
C ASN A 229 -5.94 -14.60 -3.74
N ILE A 230 -5.15 -14.02 -4.64
CA ILE A 230 -5.21 -14.34 -6.06
C ILE A 230 -4.41 -15.60 -6.28
N ASP A 231 -5.08 -16.66 -6.70
CA ASP A 231 -4.45 -17.93 -7.03
C ASP A 231 -3.46 -17.75 -8.20
N VAL A 232 -2.21 -18.17 -8.00
CA VAL A 232 -1.12 -17.95 -8.97
C VAL A 232 -1.33 -18.74 -10.26
N GLU A 233 -1.90 -19.94 -10.18
CA GLU A 233 -2.08 -20.84 -11.33
C GLU A 233 -3.20 -20.37 -12.25
N THR A 234 -4.35 -20.05 -11.65
CA THR A 234 -5.59 -19.67 -12.34
C THR A 234 -5.68 -18.17 -12.54
N GLY A 235 -5.01 -17.39 -11.70
CA GLY A 235 -5.13 -15.95 -11.66
C GLY A 235 -6.47 -15.42 -11.18
N GLN A 236 -7.27 -16.26 -10.51
CA GLN A 236 -8.57 -15.87 -9.97
C GLN A 236 -8.39 -15.26 -8.58
N GLY A 237 -8.92 -14.05 -8.39
CA GLY A 237 -8.95 -13.40 -7.09
C GLY A 237 -10.09 -13.90 -6.20
N GLY A 238 -9.88 -13.83 -4.89
CA GLY A 238 -10.92 -14.14 -3.92
C GLY A 238 -12.01 -13.06 -3.83
N ALA A 239 -12.92 -13.24 -2.87
CA ALA A 239 -14.02 -12.30 -2.63
C ALA A 239 -13.53 -10.88 -2.26
N ALA A 240 -12.34 -10.77 -1.63
CA ALA A 240 -11.72 -9.49 -1.32
C ALA A 240 -11.45 -8.68 -2.59
N LEU A 241 -10.75 -9.26 -3.57
CA LEU A 241 -10.49 -8.59 -4.85
C LEU A 241 -11.78 -8.21 -5.58
N ALA A 242 -12.79 -9.09 -5.54
CA ALA A 242 -14.08 -8.82 -6.19
C ALA A 242 -14.80 -7.58 -5.63
N GLN A 243 -14.63 -7.24 -4.35
CA GLN A 243 -15.15 -5.98 -3.79
C GLN A 243 -14.43 -4.76 -4.34
N TRP A 244 -13.12 -4.89 -4.56
CA TRP A 244 -12.29 -3.82 -5.09
C TRP A 244 -12.50 -3.60 -6.59
N THR A 245 -12.78 -4.65 -7.36
CA THR A 245 -12.71 -4.59 -8.83
C THR A 245 -13.94 -5.17 -9.55
N GLY A 246 -15.01 -5.45 -8.81
CA GLY A 246 -16.24 -5.99 -9.37
C GLY A 246 -16.93 -5.04 -10.38
N PRO A 247 -18.05 -5.47 -10.99
CA PRO A 247 -18.73 -4.67 -12.02
C PRO A 247 -19.12 -3.26 -11.56
N GLN A 248 -19.45 -3.09 -10.28
CA GLN A 248 -19.85 -1.81 -9.68
C GLN A 248 -18.68 -1.00 -9.09
N ALA A 249 -17.46 -1.54 -9.13
CA ALA A 249 -16.29 -0.85 -8.62
C ALA A 249 -15.80 0.24 -9.59
N ASN A 250 -15.09 1.24 -9.06
CA ASN A 250 -14.43 2.30 -9.83
C ASN A 250 -12.94 2.06 -10.00
N LEU A 251 -12.45 0.89 -9.54
CA LEU A 251 -11.07 0.46 -9.64
C LEU A 251 -10.97 -0.78 -10.56
N ASP A 252 -9.92 -0.81 -11.36
CA ASP A 252 -9.50 -1.99 -12.11
C ASP A 252 -8.22 -2.55 -11.51
N TRP A 253 -8.15 -3.87 -11.38
CA TRP A 253 -6.89 -4.55 -11.05
C TRP A 253 -5.94 -4.48 -12.23
N ILE A 254 -4.74 -3.97 -11.97
CA ILE A 254 -3.63 -4.04 -12.91
C ILE A 254 -2.96 -5.39 -12.67
N ARG A 255 -3.29 -6.37 -13.50
CA ARG A 255 -2.70 -7.71 -13.38
C ARG A 255 -1.20 -7.67 -13.68
N PRO A 256 -0.34 -8.24 -12.83
CA PRO A 256 1.08 -8.40 -13.12
C PRO A 256 1.33 -9.26 -14.36
N THR A 257 2.40 -8.98 -15.10
CA THR A 257 2.81 -9.77 -16.29
C THR A 257 3.01 -11.25 -15.98
N THR A 258 3.57 -11.53 -14.81
CA THR A 258 3.72 -12.87 -14.24
C THR A 258 3.17 -12.85 -12.82
N LEU A 259 2.29 -13.78 -12.48
CA LEU A 259 1.91 -14.01 -11.09
C LEU A 259 3.00 -14.85 -10.44
N VAL A 260 3.44 -14.42 -9.27
CA VAL A 260 4.37 -15.16 -8.43
C VAL A 260 3.70 -15.34 -7.08
N ASP A 261 4.08 -16.38 -6.37
CA ASP A 261 3.74 -16.45 -4.96
C ASP A 261 4.29 -15.19 -4.27
N SER A 262 3.40 -14.35 -3.74
CA SER A 262 3.79 -13.07 -3.17
C SER A 262 3.75 -13.09 -1.65
N GLY A 263 3.52 -14.26 -1.06
CA GLY A 263 3.58 -14.57 0.36
C GLY A 263 4.58 -15.71 0.57
N TRP A 264 5.19 -15.77 1.75
CA TRP A 264 5.87 -16.97 2.23
C TRP A 264 5.55 -17.08 3.72
N ASP A 265 5.00 -18.21 4.13
CA ASP A 265 4.75 -18.52 5.54
C ASP A 265 5.29 -19.90 5.85
N ASP A 266 5.83 -20.09 7.05
CA ASP A 266 6.39 -21.37 7.52
C ASP A 266 6.15 -21.41 9.02
N ALA A 267 4.85 -21.46 9.35
CA ALA A 267 4.36 -21.32 10.70
C ALA A 267 4.78 -22.52 11.56
N ASP A 268 4.98 -23.68 10.95
CA ASP A 268 5.43 -24.91 11.61
C ASP A 268 6.96 -25.12 11.58
N GLY A 269 7.69 -24.34 10.78
CA GLY A 269 9.15 -24.32 10.73
C GLY A 269 9.76 -25.52 9.99
N ASP A 270 8.98 -26.22 9.16
CA ASP A 270 9.45 -27.35 8.38
C ASP A 270 10.23 -26.94 7.11
N GLY A 271 10.24 -25.64 6.79
CA GLY A 271 10.94 -25.07 5.64
C GLY A 271 10.15 -25.16 4.33
N VAL A 272 8.88 -25.53 4.39
CA VAL A 272 7.88 -25.51 3.31
C VAL A 272 7.02 -24.26 3.47
N ASP A 273 6.46 -23.79 2.35
CA ASP A 273 5.61 -22.61 2.34
C ASP A 273 4.14 -22.97 2.61
N ASP A 274 3.68 -22.65 3.82
CA ASP A 274 2.31 -22.80 4.32
C ASP A 274 1.32 -21.85 3.64
N ALA A 275 1.79 -20.69 3.14
CA ALA A 275 0.98 -19.68 2.47
C ALA A 275 1.04 -19.77 0.94
N SER A 276 1.54 -20.89 0.42
CA SER A 276 1.88 -20.98 -0.99
C SER A 276 0.69 -20.84 -1.95
N GLY A 277 0.99 -20.28 -3.12
CA GLY A 277 0.10 -20.22 -4.27
C GLY A 277 -0.74 -18.96 -4.39
N PHE A 278 -0.49 -17.91 -3.60
CA PHE A 278 -1.32 -16.70 -3.59
C PHE A 278 -0.55 -15.39 -3.78
N VAL A 279 -1.13 -14.49 -4.58
CA VAL A 279 -0.75 -13.08 -4.63
C VAL A 279 -1.61 -12.27 -3.65
N GLN A 280 -0.95 -11.55 -2.75
CA GLN A 280 -1.55 -10.70 -1.72
C GLN A 280 -1.36 -9.20 -2.00
N HIS A 281 -0.27 -8.84 -2.69
CA HIS A 281 0.07 -7.47 -3.02
C HIS A 281 -0.47 -7.09 -4.41
N VAL A 282 -1.09 -5.92 -4.53
CA VAL A 282 -1.78 -5.52 -5.78
C VAL A 282 -1.57 -4.06 -6.13
N ALA A 283 -1.76 -3.78 -7.42
CA ALA A 283 -1.92 -2.43 -7.96
C ALA A 283 -3.29 -2.31 -8.60
N LEU A 284 -4.03 -1.25 -8.26
CA LEU A 284 -5.31 -0.89 -8.85
C LEU A 284 -5.21 0.50 -9.48
N ARG A 285 -6.03 0.76 -10.49
CA ARG A 285 -6.19 2.10 -11.08
C ARG A 285 -7.65 2.51 -11.10
N SER A 286 -7.94 3.80 -11.00
CA SER A 286 -9.29 4.30 -11.26
C SER A 286 -9.71 4.00 -12.71
N ARG A 287 -10.96 3.59 -12.93
CA ARG A 287 -11.50 3.26 -14.26
C ARG A 287 -11.61 4.47 -15.19
N SER A 288 -11.76 5.66 -14.62
CA SER A 288 -11.72 6.92 -15.35
C SER A 288 -10.33 7.22 -15.93
N ASN A 289 -9.29 6.54 -15.46
CA ASN A 289 -7.92 6.73 -15.91
C ASN A 289 -7.67 6.15 -17.31
N ARG A 290 -7.11 6.97 -18.19
CA ARG A 290 -6.70 6.57 -19.55
C ARG A 290 -5.21 6.28 -19.70
N TRP A 291 -4.45 6.39 -18.62
CA TRP A 291 -3.01 6.20 -18.62
C TRP A 291 -2.69 4.72 -18.84
N THR A 292 -1.60 4.45 -19.56
CA THR A 292 -1.13 3.08 -19.76
C THR A 292 -0.44 2.64 -18.47
N VAL A 293 -0.84 1.47 -17.95
CA VAL A 293 -0.30 0.96 -16.68
C VAL A 293 0.07 -0.51 -16.85
N ARG A 294 1.23 -0.88 -16.35
CA ARG A 294 1.69 -2.27 -16.24
C ARG A 294 2.30 -2.48 -14.86
N CYS A 295 2.25 -3.70 -14.35
CA CYS A 295 3.01 -4.03 -13.15
C CYS A 295 3.70 -5.39 -13.29
N GLU A 296 4.74 -5.58 -12.49
CA GLU A 296 5.56 -6.78 -12.45
C GLU A 296 6.07 -6.98 -11.02
N PHE A 297 6.07 -8.22 -10.55
CA PHE A 297 6.77 -8.55 -9.31
C PHE A 297 8.27 -8.53 -9.55
N VAL A 298 9.03 -8.05 -8.57
CA VAL A 298 10.49 -8.15 -8.56
C VAL A 298 10.88 -9.56 -8.13
N SER A 299 10.74 -10.51 -9.06
CA SER A 299 10.76 -11.97 -8.83
C SER A 299 12.05 -12.51 -8.19
N ASP A 300 13.18 -11.82 -8.37
CA ASP A 300 14.48 -12.25 -7.83
C ASP A 300 14.62 -12.06 -6.31
N ILE A 301 13.61 -11.47 -5.67
CA ILE A 301 13.57 -11.19 -4.22
C ILE A 301 12.68 -12.19 -3.49
N VAL A 302 11.78 -12.88 -4.19
CA VAL A 302 11.00 -14.01 -3.64
C VAL A 302 11.77 -15.31 -3.82
N THR A 303 12.85 -15.49 -3.05
CA THR A 303 13.57 -16.77 -3.09
C THR A 303 14.11 -17.16 -1.73
N ARG A 304 13.29 -17.93 -0.98
CA ARG A 304 13.64 -18.81 0.16
C ARG A 304 14.25 -18.12 1.40
N PRO A 305 14.05 -18.71 2.60
CA PRO A 305 14.56 -18.20 3.87
C PRO A 305 16.09 -18.36 4.05
N SER A 306 16.89 -18.31 2.98
CA SER A 306 18.34 -18.18 3.15
C SER A 306 18.72 -16.70 3.24
N ARG A 307 18.54 -16.18 4.46
CA ARG A 307 19.17 -14.98 5.07
C ARG A 307 18.55 -13.59 4.92
N PHE A 308 17.59 -13.34 4.01
CA PHE A 308 17.08 -11.96 3.80
C PHE A 308 15.60 -11.86 3.39
N ALA A 309 14.71 -12.74 3.84
CA ALA A 309 13.35 -12.78 3.31
C ALA A 309 12.42 -11.75 4.00
N SER A 310 11.92 -10.77 3.23
CA SER A 310 10.53 -10.35 3.44
C SER A 310 9.66 -11.52 3.02
N VAL A 311 8.60 -11.75 3.77
CA VAL A 311 7.56 -12.72 3.41
C VAL A 311 6.77 -12.26 2.19
N GLN A 312 6.97 -11.05 1.66
CA GLN A 312 6.25 -10.56 0.49
C GLN A 312 7.14 -10.09 -0.66
N ALA A 313 6.65 -10.32 -1.88
CA ALA A 313 7.26 -9.86 -3.11
C ALA A 313 7.05 -8.34 -3.30
N PRO A 314 8.09 -7.56 -3.64
CA PRO A 314 7.91 -6.19 -4.09
C PRO A 314 7.19 -6.15 -5.45
N LEU A 315 6.25 -5.23 -5.61
CA LEU A 315 5.54 -4.99 -6.86
C LEU A 315 5.99 -3.67 -7.46
N LEU A 316 6.46 -3.70 -8.71
CA LEU A 316 6.76 -2.50 -9.46
C LEU A 316 5.60 -2.16 -10.41
N THR A 317 5.01 -0.99 -10.23
CA THR A 317 3.98 -0.46 -11.11
C THR A 317 4.56 0.65 -11.98
N ARG A 318 4.42 0.51 -13.30
CA ARG A 318 4.89 1.45 -14.31
C ARG A 318 3.70 2.11 -14.98
N ILE A 319 3.74 3.42 -15.03
CA ILE A 319 2.64 4.27 -15.44
C ILE A 319 3.14 5.21 -16.53
N GLU A 320 2.49 5.21 -17.68
CA GLU A 320 2.77 6.12 -18.78
C GLU A 320 1.60 7.10 -18.94
N PRO A 321 1.78 8.36 -18.52
CA PRO A 321 0.79 9.40 -18.77
C PRO A 321 0.57 9.60 -20.28
N PRO A 322 -0.64 10.00 -20.71
CA PRO A 322 -0.92 10.28 -22.12
C PRO A 322 0.04 11.34 -22.65
N SER A 323 0.32 11.25 -23.95
CA SER A 323 1.02 12.35 -24.63
C SER A 323 0.14 13.59 -24.59
N ALA A 324 0.74 14.76 -24.33
CA ALA A 324 0.05 16.02 -24.57
C ALA A 324 -0.24 16.08 -26.08
N GLU A 325 -1.51 16.21 -26.45
CA GLU A 325 -1.94 16.44 -27.83
C GLU A 325 -1.67 17.89 -28.27
#